data_AF-A0A838N1I7-F1
#
_entry.id   AF-A0A838N1I7-F1
#
_cell.length_a   1.000
_cell.length_b   1.000
_cell.length_c   1.000
_cell.angle_alpha   90.00
_cell.angle_beta   90.00
_cell.angle_gamma   90.00
#
_symmetry.space_group_name_H-M   'P 1'
#
loop_
_entity.id
_entity.type
_entity.pdbx_description
1 polymer ?
#
loop_
_entity_poly.entity_id
_entity_poly.type
_entity_poly.pdbx_seq_one_letter_code
_entity_poly.pdbx_strand_id
1 'polypeptide(L)'
;MNGAGKIAYKLERNFPADLRAVPGELGPAEKLTGPQGTGDQREYRTWQRLDPAGGPAQKFLVNADGVATYLIDPGINGTHRLRPDGTAVTKFDAPKATLMSYIIKGILSRKLPWELVLLGVMIAVVLEMSGIPSLAFAVGVYLPLSSSSPIFIGGMIRWLVDRWLRRTKFKAHNLAEEELVAEGDKSPGVLLASGYIAGGALAGIVIAFMAGVPSLVGFSAGVENWSAGRNPFYGGASADLLSMVPFAVLCALLYLVGRDLLLASRRSAITR
;
A
#
# COMPACT_ATOMS: atom_id res chain seq x y z
N MET A 1 7.99 -20.69 -14.97
CA MET A 1 8.24 -19.72 -13.89
C MET A 1 7.26 -19.99 -12.74
N ASN A 2 7.50 -21.03 -11.93
CA ASN A 2 6.66 -21.35 -10.77
C ASN A 2 7.52 -21.23 -9.51
N GLY A 3 7.33 -20.14 -8.76
CA GLY A 3 8.13 -19.81 -7.58
C GLY A 3 7.83 -18.40 -7.11
N ALA A 4 6.60 -18.18 -6.66
CA ALA A 4 6.08 -16.89 -6.22
C ALA A 4 6.92 -16.29 -5.08
N GLY A 5 7.82 -15.33 -5.38
CA GLY A 5 8.47 -14.39 -4.45
C GLY A 5 9.24 -14.97 -3.23
N LYS A 6 9.25 -16.28 -3.05
CA LYS A 6 9.83 -17.01 -1.93
C LYS A 6 11.30 -17.30 -2.23
N ILE A 7 12.17 -17.07 -1.26
CA ILE A 7 13.59 -17.40 -1.34
C ILE A 7 13.92 -18.34 -0.20
N ALA A 8 14.57 -19.46 -0.47
CA ALA A 8 15.14 -20.33 0.56
C ALA A 8 16.61 -19.93 0.81
N TYR A 9 16.99 -19.63 2.06
CA TYR A 9 18.39 -19.43 2.45
C TYR A 9 18.87 -20.62 3.26
N LYS A 10 20.00 -21.21 2.87
CA LYS A 10 20.67 -22.27 3.64
C LYS A 10 21.22 -21.65 4.94
N LEU A 11 20.91 -22.24 6.10
CA LEU A 11 21.23 -21.66 7.41
C LEU A 11 22.74 -21.65 7.79
N GLU A 12 23.65 -22.09 6.92
CA GLU A 12 25.07 -22.31 7.24
C GLU A 12 25.90 -21.05 7.56
N ARG A 13 25.37 -19.82 7.44
CA ARG A 13 26.19 -18.60 7.66
C ARG A 13 25.70 -17.59 8.69
N ASN A 14 24.50 -17.66 9.26
CA ASN A 14 24.00 -16.55 10.11
C ASN A 14 22.98 -16.92 11.21
N PHE A 15 22.75 -18.20 11.51
CA PHE A 15 21.86 -18.60 12.60
C PHE A 15 22.54 -19.63 13.51
N PRO A 16 22.28 -19.62 14.83
CA PRO A 16 22.86 -20.59 15.75
C PRO A 16 22.45 -22.01 15.31
N ALA A 17 23.43 -22.92 15.28
CA ALA A 17 23.35 -24.28 14.73
C ALA A 17 22.39 -25.24 15.47
N ASP A 18 21.60 -24.71 16.40
CA ASP A 18 20.86 -25.46 17.41
C ASP A 18 19.33 -25.31 17.28
N LEU A 19 18.81 -24.64 16.22
CA LEU A 19 17.37 -24.57 15.97
C LEU A 19 16.83 -25.95 15.53
N ARG A 20 16.28 -26.69 16.49
CA ARG A 20 15.53 -27.92 16.27
C ARG A 20 14.03 -27.69 16.45
N ALA A 21 13.25 -28.17 15.49
CA ALA A 21 11.80 -28.18 15.60
C ALA A 21 11.34 -29.28 16.58
N VAL A 22 10.33 -28.97 17.40
CA VAL A 22 9.68 -29.99 18.25
C VAL A 22 8.87 -30.92 17.33
N PRO A 23 8.92 -32.26 17.49
CA PRO A 23 8.30 -33.21 16.57
C PRO A 23 6.80 -33.00 16.29
N GLY A 24 6.08 -32.31 17.19
CA GLY A 24 4.65 -31.98 17.06
C GLY A 24 4.32 -30.70 16.27
N GLU A 25 5.31 -29.90 15.88
CA GLU A 25 5.12 -28.63 15.14
C GLU A 25 5.48 -28.74 13.65
N LEU A 26 5.73 -29.97 13.18
CA LEU A 26 6.13 -30.26 11.81
C LEU A 26 4.89 -30.34 10.90
N GLY A 27 4.83 -29.42 9.94
CA GLY A 27 3.85 -29.43 8.86
C GLY A 27 4.18 -30.44 7.75
N PRO A 28 3.44 -30.40 6.63
CA PRO A 28 3.61 -31.33 5.53
C PRO A 28 5.00 -31.26 4.91
N ALA A 29 5.38 -32.35 4.24
CA ALA A 29 6.59 -32.41 3.44
C ALA A 29 6.49 -31.47 2.23
N GLU A 30 7.51 -30.64 2.01
CA GLU A 30 7.60 -29.69 0.90
C GLU A 30 8.99 -29.81 0.25
N LYS A 31 8.99 -29.92 -1.09
CA LYS A 31 10.21 -29.87 -1.89
C LYS A 31 10.57 -28.43 -2.19
N LEU A 32 11.87 -28.14 -2.29
CA LEU A 32 12.35 -26.83 -2.71
C LEU A 32 11.89 -26.55 -4.16
N THR A 33 11.23 -25.40 -4.37
CA THR A 33 10.74 -24.98 -5.70
C THR A 33 11.56 -23.79 -6.22
N GLY A 34 11.88 -23.77 -7.52
CA GLY A 34 12.69 -22.72 -8.17
C GLY A 34 14.14 -23.15 -8.41
N PRO A 35 15.07 -22.23 -8.73
CA PRO A 35 16.46 -22.55 -9.08
C PRO A 35 17.23 -23.29 -7.97
N GLN A 36 16.81 -23.09 -6.73
CA GLN A 36 17.37 -23.75 -5.55
C GLN A 36 16.94 -25.23 -5.42
N GLY A 37 15.78 -25.60 -5.99
CA GLY A 37 15.35 -27.00 -6.11
C GLY A 37 16.04 -27.76 -7.24
N THR A 38 16.78 -27.06 -8.11
CA THR A 38 17.62 -27.69 -9.14
C THR A 38 18.93 -28.23 -8.55
N GLY A 39 19.39 -27.67 -7.42
CA GLY A 39 20.60 -28.11 -6.70
C GLY A 39 20.37 -29.11 -5.56
N ASP A 40 19.15 -29.17 -4.99
CA ASP A 40 18.81 -30.10 -3.91
C ASP A 40 17.38 -30.63 -4.07
N GLN A 41 17.27 -31.94 -4.36
CA GLN A 41 15.98 -32.64 -4.55
C GLN A 41 15.45 -33.29 -3.26
N ARG A 42 16.11 -33.07 -2.12
CA ARG A 42 15.68 -33.65 -0.85
C ARG A 42 14.32 -33.09 -0.42
N GLU A 43 13.59 -33.91 0.31
CA GLU A 43 12.29 -33.57 0.86
C GLU A 43 12.46 -33.06 2.28
N TYR A 44 11.91 -31.89 2.57
CA TYR A 44 12.00 -31.24 3.87
C TYR A 44 10.62 -31.12 4.50
N ARG A 45 10.54 -31.04 5.82
CA ARG A 45 9.28 -30.73 6.51
C ARG A 45 9.21 -29.23 6.79
N THR A 46 8.01 -28.65 6.69
CA THR A 46 7.83 -27.24 7.02
C THR A 46 7.70 -27.03 8.52
N TRP A 47 8.38 -26.04 9.08
CA TRP A 47 8.20 -25.61 10.47
C TRP A 47 7.91 -24.11 10.50
N GLN A 48 6.85 -23.70 11.17
CA GLN A 48 6.50 -22.28 11.34
C GLN A 48 6.81 -21.87 12.77
N ARG A 49 7.84 -21.03 12.94
CA ARG A 49 8.21 -20.52 14.25
C ARG A 49 7.60 -19.14 14.45
N LEU A 50 6.83 -19.00 15.52
CA LEU A 50 6.44 -17.69 16.05
C LEU A 50 7.65 -17.06 16.74
N ASP A 51 7.94 -15.80 16.42
CA ASP A 51 9.01 -15.07 17.09
C ASP A 51 8.60 -14.78 18.56
N PRO A 52 9.38 -15.23 19.56
CA PRO A 52 9.10 -14.96 20.98
C PRO A 52 9.04 -13.47 21.32
N ALA A 53 9.69 -12.60 20.54
CA ALA A 53 9.66 -11.16 20.68
C ALA A 53 8.45 -10.49 19.98
N GLY A 54 7.56 -11.27 19.36
CA GLY A 54 6.35 -10.78 18.71
C GLY A 54 6.50 -10.43 17.21
N GLY A 55 7.68 -10.62 16.63
CA GLY A 55 7.95 -10.43 15.20
C GLY A 55 7.13 -11.32 14.26
N PRO A 56 7.22 -11.10 12.93
CA PRO A 56 6.52 -11.91 11.94
C PRO A 56 6.93 -13.38 12.04
N ALA A 57 5.96 -14.28 11.83
CA ALA A 57 6.23 -15.71 11.86
C ALA A 57 7.21 -16.09 10.75
N GLN A 58 8.24 -16.86 11.08
CA GLN A 58 9.25 -17.32 10.14
C GLN A 58 9.00 -18.77 9.75
N LYS A 59 9.05 -19.05 8.45
CA LYS A 59 8.88 -20.40 7.92
C LYS A 59 10.25 -21.01 7.64
N PHE A 60 10.55 -22.15 8.26
CA PHE A 60 11.75 -22.93 8.04
C PHE A 60 11.43 -24.25 7.34
N LEU A 61 12.40 -24.79 6.61
CA LEU A 61 12.42 -26.16 6.13
C LEU A 61 13.42 -26.94 6.96
N VAL A 62 12.96 -28.04 7.56
CA VAL A 62 13.76 -28.90 8.43
C VAL A 62 14.05 -30.25 7.76
N ASN A 63 15.21 -30.82 8.06
CA ASN A 63 15.58 -32.18 7.63
C ASN A 63 14.79 -33.25 8.39
N ALA A 64 14.94 -34.51 7.98
CA ALA A 64 14.38 -35.67 8.68
C ALA A 64 14.77 -35.75 10.17
N ASP A 65 15.94 -35.22 10.53
CA ASP A 65 16.43 -35.13 11.92
C ASP A 65 15.87 -33.95 12.72
N GLY A 66 14.96 -33.15 12.13
CA GLY A 66 14.31 -32.01 12.80
C GLY A 66 15.16 -30.73 12.88
N VAL A 67 16.33 -30.69 12.24
CA VAL A 67 17.21 -29.52 12.17
C VAL A 67 16.78 -28.57 11.06
N ALA A 68 16.66 -27.27 11.35
CA ALA A 68 16.34 -26.24 10.36
C ALA A 68 17.49 -26.02 9.36
N THR A 69 17.22 -26.28 8.08
CA THR A 69 18.23 -26.23 7.01
C THR A 69 18.03 -25.04 6.08
N TYR A 70 16.76 -24.66 5.82
CA TYR A 70 16.44 -23.49 5.02
C TYR A 70 15.45 -22.54 5.70
N LEU A 71 15.66 -21.23 5.57
CA LEU A 71 14.68 -20.19 5.89
C LEU A 71 13.93 -19.82 4.61
N ILE A 72 12.61 -19.97 4.58
CA ILE A 72 11.76 -19.48 3.49
C ILE A 72 11.38 -18.04 3.78
N ASP A 73 12.04 -17.12 3.08
CA ASP A 73 11.74 -15.70 3.11
C ASP A 73 10.51 -15.41 2.23
N PRO A 74 9.38 -14.93 2.78
CA PRO A 74 8.13 -14.73 2.05
C PRO A 74 8.24 -13.61 0.99
N GLY A 75 7.37 -13.64 -0.02
CA GLY A 75 7.29 -12.57 -1.02
C GLY A 75 6.72 -11.26 -0.48
N ILE A 76 5.94 -11.31 0.60
CA ILE A 76 5.36 -10.15 1.29
C ILE A 76 6.07 -9.99 2.64
N ASN A 77 6.57 -8.79 2.97
CA ASN A 77 7.38 -8.46 4.15
C ASN A 77 8.66 -9.31 4.29
N GLY A 78 9.20 -9.85 3.18
CA GLY A 78 10.46 -10.59 3.20
C GLY A 78 11.66 -9.67 3.35
N THR A 79 12.67 -10.10 4.12
CA THR A 79 13.85 -9.27 4.43
C THR A 79 14.96 -9.38 3.40
N HIS A 80 14.94 -10.43 2.57
CA HIS A 80 16.04 -10.70 1.66
C HIS A 80 15.65 -10.44 0.20
N ARG A 81 16.24 -9.40 -0.40
CA ARG A 81 15.95 -8.97 -1.78
C ARG A 81 16.86 -9.60 -2.84
N LEU A 82 17.92 -10.30 -2.42
CA LEU A 82 18.93 -10.89 -3.30
C LEU A 82 19.03 -12.39 -3.06
N ARG A 83 18.66 -13.22 -4.04
CA ARG A 83 18.85 -14.67 -3.95
C ARG A 83 20.34 -15.00 -3.75
N PRO A 84 20.68 -16.14 -3.11
CA PRO A 84 22.05 -16.67 -3.07
C PRO A 84 22.78 -16.71 -4.43
N ASP A 85 22.03 -16.82 -5.54
CA ASP A 85 22.57 -16.82 -6.92
C ASP A 85 22.82 -15.39 -7.48
N GLY A 86 22.69 -14.35 -6.66
CA GLY A 86 22.88 -12.94 -7.04
C GLY A 86 21.68 -12.29 -7.76
N THR A 87 20.66 -13.06 -8.14
CA THR A 87 19.46 -12.51 -8.81
C THR A 87 18.56 -11.76 -7.83
N ALA A 88 18.11 -10.54 -8.21
CA ALA A 88 17.17 -9.75 -7.42
C ALA A 88 15.75 -10.35 -7.46
N VAL A 89 15.04 -10.29 -6.32
CA VAL A 89 13.65 -10.72 -6.18
C VAL A 89 12.82 -9.55 -5.66
N THR A 90 11.76 -9.21 -6.38
CA THR A 90 10.81 -8.18 -5.95
C THR A 90 10.03 -8.65 -4.74
N LYS A 91 10.11 -7.88 -3.65
CA LYS A 91 9.34 -8.09 -2.42
C LYS A 91 8.28 -7.01 -2.28
N PHE A 92 7.17 -7.36 -1.65
CA PHE A 92 6.06 -6.43 -1.41
C PHE A 92 5.95 -6.14 0.08
N ASP A 93 5.87 -4.87 0.45
CA ASP A 93 5.69 -4.48 1.84
C ASP A 93 4.19 -4.35 2.14
N ALA A 94 3.74 -4.98 3.23
CA ALA A 94 2.37 -4.90 3.73
C ALA A 94 2.36 -4.24 5.13
N PRO A 95 2.63 -2.93 5.22
CA PRO A 95 2.78 -2.24 6.51
C PRO A 95 1.49 -2.25 7.34
N LYS A 96 0.32 -2.10 6.70
CA LYS A 96 -0.99 -2.16 7.37
C LYS A 96 -1.25 -3.52 8.03
N ALA A 97 -0.93 -4.61 7.34
CA ALA A 97 -1.10 -5.97 7.87
C ALA A 97 -0.15 -6.25 9.03
N THR A 98 1.09 -5.75 8.93
CA THR A 98 2.12 -5.89 9.98
C THR A 98 1.69 -5.18 11.27
N LEU A 99 1.20 -3.95 11.17
CA LEU A 99 0.69 -3.20 12.32
C LEU A 99 -0.48 -3.91 13.00
N MET A 100 -1.46 -4.40 12.22
CA MET A 100 -2.59 -5.16 12.76
C MET A 100 -2.14 -6.45 13.46
N SER A 101 -1.16 -7.16 12.89
CA SER A 101 -0.55 -8.32 13.56
C SER A 101 0.07 -7.96 14.91
N TYR A 102 0.76 -6.82 15.02
CA TYR A 102 1.36 -6.43 16.30
C TYR A 102 0.31 -6.07 17.35
N ILE A 103 -0.78 -5.39 16.95
CA ILE A 103 -1.89 -5.09 17.86
C ILE A 103 -2.52 -6.38 18.39
N ILE A 104 -2.89 -7.31 17.50
CA ILE A 104 -3.53 -8.57 17.89
C ILE A 104 -2.61 -9.39 18.82
N LYS A 105 -1.33 -9.53 18.44
CA LYS A 105 -0.35 -10.24 19.27
C LYS A 105 -0.14 -9.55 20.62
N GLY A 106 -0.05 -8.22 20.64
CA GLY A 106 0.09 -7.44 21.87
C GLY A 106 -1.09 -7.63 22.83
N ILE A 107 -2.32 -7.67 22.30
CA ILE A 107 -3.53 -7.95 23.08
C ILE A 107 -3.53 -9.39 23.60
N LEU A 108 -3.30 -10.38 22.71
CA LEU A 108 -3.34 -11.80 23.07
C LEU A 108 -2.25 -12.20 24.07
N SER A 109 -1.05 -11.63 23.93
CA SER A 109 0.09 -11.88 24.82
C SER A 109 0.12 -10.98 26.05
N ARG A 110 -0.81 -10.02 26.17
CA ARG A 110 -0.84 -8.97 27.21
C ARG A 110 0.45 -8.14 27.33
N LYS A 111 1.27 -8.10 26.27
CA LYS A 111 2.56 -7.36 26.21
C LYS A 111 2.45 -6.05 25.42
N LEU A 112 1.25 -5.50 25.30
CA LEU A 112 1.05 -4.25 24.57
C LEU A 112 1.62 -3.07 25.39
N PRO A 113 2.41 -2.16 24.80
CA PRO A 113 2.99 -1.03 25.52
C PRO A 113 1.92 0.00 25.86
N TRP A 114 1.20 -0.23 26.97
CA TRP A 114 0.06 0.59 27.41
C TRP A 114 0.42 2.05 27.66
N GLU A 115 1.67 2.34 28.04
CA GLU A 115 2.18 3.71 28.18
C GLU A 115 2.06 4.49 26.86
N LEU A 116 2.44 3.87 25.72
CA LEU A 116 2.34 4.49 24.40
C LEU A 116 0.89 4.64 23.93
N VAL A 117 0.01 3.69 24.30
CA VAL A 117 -1.43 3.78 23.97
C VAL A 117 -2.09 4.93 24.73
N LEU A 118 -1.86 5.02 26.05
CA LEU A 118 -2.42 6.08 26.88
C LEU A 118 -1.90 7.45 26.46
N LEU A 119 -0.62 7.54 26.08
CA LEU A 119 -0.06 8.75 25.47
C LEU A 119 -0.83 9.15 24.20
N GLY A 120 -1.10 8.20 23.31
CA GLY A 120 -1.90 8.43 22.09
C GLY A 120 -3.32 8.91 22.39
N VAL A 121 -3.98 8.34 23.41
CA VAL A 121 -5.31 8.78 23.88
C VAL A 121 -5.26 10.22 24.39
N MET A 122 -4.26 10.57 25.20
CA MET A 122 -4.09 11.94 25.70
C MET A 122 -3.87 12.94 24.56
N ILE A 123 -3.04 12.60 23.57
CA ILE A 123 -2.83 13.44 22.38
C ILE A 123 -4.15 13.61 21.61
N ALA A 124 -4.92 12.53 21.42
CA ALA A 124 -6.20 12.60 20.72
C ALA A 124 -7.19 13.52 21.44
N VAL A 125 -7.29 13.42 22.78
CA VAL A 125 -8.15 14.31 23.60
C VAL A 125 -7.73 15.77 23.46
N VAL A 126 -6.42 16.07 23.55
CA VAL A 126 -5.92 17.45 23.39
C VAL A 126 -6.23 18.00 22.00
N LEU A 127 -6.09 17.19 20.94
CA LEU A 127 -6.43 17.60 19.58
C LEU A 127 -7.94 17.85 19.42
N GLU A 128 -8.79 16.96 19.94
CA GLU A 128 -10.24 17.09 19.87
C GLU A 128 -10.73 18.34 20.64
N MET A 129 -10.14 18.61 21.81
CA MET A 129 -10.39 19.86 22.58
C MET A 129 -9.90 21.12 21.85
N SER A 130 -8.89 20.99 20.98
CA SER A 130 -8.39 22.08 20.14
C SER A 130 -9.18 22.26 18.83
N GLY A 131 -10.23 21.46 18.61
CA GLY A 131 -11.02 21.47 17.38
C GLY A 131 -10.29 20.88 16.17
N ILE A 132 -9.20 20.14 16.39
CA ILE A 132 -8.43 19.48 15.32
C ILE A 132 -8.88 18.02 15.25
N PRO A 133 -9.36 17.52 14.09
CA PRO A 133 -9.75 16.12 13.96
C PRO A 133 -8.57 15.18 14.21
N SER A 134 -8.60 14.47 15.35
CA SER A 134 -7.51 13.59 15.79
C SER A 134 -7.18 12.48 14.78
N LEU A 135 -8.19 11.95 14.08
CA LEU A 135 -8.03 10.94 13.04
C LEU A 135 -7.21 11.44 11.85
N ALA A 136 -7.51 12.64 11.34
CA ALA A 136 -6.79 13.21 10.20
C ALA A 136 -5.32 13.50 10.56
N PHE A 137 -5.08 13.99 11.78
CA PHE A 137 -3.74 14.22 12.30
C PHE A 137 -2.93 12.91 12.40
N ALA A 138 -3.50 11.88 13.02
CA ALA A 138 -2.82 10.59 13.19
C ALA A 138 -2.45 9.94 11.84
N VAL A 139 -3.35 9.98 10.87
CA VAL A 139 -3.07 9.49 9.50
C VAL A 139 -1.98 10.32 8.82
N GLY A 140 -1.98 11.63 9.01
CA GLY A 140 -0.97 12.53 8.45
C GLY A 140 0.44 12.24 8.97
N VAL A 141 0.59 12.04 10.29
CA VAL A 141 1.89 11.72 10.91
C VAL A 141 2.40 10.33 10.51
N TYR A 142 1.50 9.40 10.20
CA TYR A 142 1.87 8.03 9.81
C TYR A 142 2.38 7.90 8.37
N LEU A 143 1.98 8.81 7.45
CA LEU A 143 2.28 8.68 6.03
C LEU A 143 3.57 9.42 5.62
N PRO A 144 4.39 8.85 4.72
CA PRO A 144 5.51 9.57 4.11
C PRO A 144 5.04 10.84 3.40
N LEU A 145 5.88 11.88 3.42
CA LEU A 145 5.58 13.17 2.76
C LEU A 145 5.24 13.02 1.26
N SER A 146 5.88 12.07 0.58
CA SER A 146 5.58 11.76 -0.82
C SER A 146 4.15 11.27 -1.05
N SER A 147 3.58 10.53 -0.10
CA SER A 147 2.21 10.01 -0.17
C SER A 147 1.18 10.99 0.41
N SER A 148 1.56 11.84 1.36
CA SER A 148 0.66 12.85 1.93
C SER A 148 0.53 14.13 1.10
N SER A 149 1.52 14.45 0.25
CA SER A 149 1.49 15.63 -0.62
C SER A 149 0.29 15.65 -1.59
N PRO A 150 -0.05 14.56 -2.32
CA PRO A 150 -1.25 14.53 -3.16
C PRO A 150 -2.54 14.68 -2.36
N ILE A 151 -2.60 14.10 -1.15
CA ILE A 151 -3.75 14.21 -0.24
C ILE A 151 -3.95 15.67 0.19
N PHE A 152 -2.86 16.35 0.54
CA PHE A 152 -2.86 17.76 0.89
C PHE A 152 -3.35 18.64 -0.27
N ILE A 153 -2.85 18.40 -1.50
CA ILE A 153 -3.29 19.13 -2.70
C ILE A 153 -4.79 18.89 -2.96
N GLY A 154 -5.28 17.65 -2.82
CA GLY A 154 -6.71 17.34 -2.93
C GLY A 154 -7.56 18.10 -1.90
N GLY A 155 -7.10 18.16 -0.65
CA GLY A 155 -7.75 18.96 0.41
C GLY A 155 -7.76 20.46 0.10
N MET A 156 -6.66 20.99 -0.44
CA MET A 156 -6.58 22.39 -0.88
C MET A 156 -7.53 22.69 -2.03
N ILE A 157 -7.67 21.79 -3.00
CA ILE A 157 -8.64 21.92 -4.10
C ILE A 157 -10.07 21.94 -3.54
N ARG A 158 -10.41 21.01 -2.64
CA ARG A 158 -11.74 21.01 -1.98
C ARG A 158 -12.00 22.30 -1.23
N TRP A 159 -11.03 22.78 -0.44
CA TRP A 159 -11.14 24.05 0.26
C TRP A 159 -11.37 25.24 -0.70
N LEU A 160 -10.65 25.29 -1.83
CA LEU A 160 -10.84 26.33 -2.84
C LEU A 160 -12.21 26.24 -3.52
N VAL A 161 -12.69 25.04 -3.83
CA VAL A 161 -14.02 24.80 -4.40
C VAL A 161 -15.11 25.23 -3.43
N ASP A 162 -15.06 24.79 -2.17
CA ASP A 162 -16.03 25.14 -1.14
C ASP A 162 -16.05 26.65 -0.90
N ARG A 163 -14.87 27.29 -0.84
CA ARG A 163 -14.74 28.75 -0.71
C ARG A 163 -15.36 29.49 -1.90
N TRP A 164 -15.21 28.97 -3.12
CA TRP A 164 -15.81 29.55 -4.31
C TRP A 164 -17.34 29.38 -4.30
N LEU A 165 -17.83 28.17 -4.02
CA LEU A 165 -19.26 27.84 -4.00
C LEU A 165 -20.03 28.66 -2.96
N ARG A 166 -19.44 28.88 -1.77
CA ARG A 166 -19.98 29.78 -0.74
C ARG A 166 -20.12 31.23 -1.23
N ARG A 167 -19.16 31.72 -2.01
CA ARG A 167 -19.17 33.10 -2.52
C ARG A 167 -20.13 33.32 -3.67
N THR A 168 -20.34 32.32 -4.53
CA THR A 168 -21.12 32.46 -5.77
C THR A 168 -22.54 31.91 -5.65
N LYS A 169 -22.71 30.65 -5.20
CA LYS A 169 -24.01 29.97 -5.15
C LYS A 169 -24.78 30.19 -3.84
N PHE A 170 -24.09 30.14 -2.71
CA PHE A 170 -24.75 30.19 -1.40
C PHE A 170 -24.88 31.59 -0.80
N LYS A 171 -24.56 32.64 -1.56
CA LYS A 171 -24.74 34.03 -1.11
C LYS A 171 -26.20 34.38 -0.77
N ALA A 172 -27.16 33.64 -1.35
CA ALA A 172 -28.60 33.84 -1.17
C ALA A 172 -29.25 32.89 -0.13
N HIS A 173 -28.59 31.79 0.23
CA HIS A 173 -29.09 30.82 1.18
C HIS A 173 -28.12 30.80 2.36
N ASN A 174 -28.50 31.44 3.46
CA ASN A 174 -27.74 31.50 4.71
C ASN A 174 -27.76 30.12 5.41
N LEU A 175 -27.28 29.09 4.71
CA LEU A 175 -27.30 27.68 5.12
C LEU A 175 -26.34 27.49 6.29
N ALA A 176 -26.72 26.63 7.22
CA ALA A 176 -25.83 26.22 8.29
C ALA A 176 -24.60 25.50 7.72
N GLU A 177 -23.47 25.59 8.41
CA GLU A 177 -22.19 24.97 7.99
C GLU A 177 -22.34 23.47 7.68
N GLU A 178 -23.18 22.77 8.46
CA GLU A 178 -23.46 21.34 8.31
C GLU A 178 -24.23 21.01 7.02
N GLU A 179 -25.20 21.85 6.63
CA GLU A 179 -25.96 21.68 5.39
C GLU A 179 -25.08 21.95 4.16
N LEU A 180 -24.16 22.91 4.26
CA LEU A 180 -23.18 23.19 3.21
C LEU A 180 -22.22 22.02 2.97
N VAL A 181 -21.76 21.38 4.04
CA VAL A 181 -20.92 20.16 3.94
C VAL A 181 -21.73 19.02 3.31
N ALA A 182 -22.96 18.80 3.77
CA ALA A 182 -23.83 17.75 3.23
C ALA A 182 -24.22 17.95 1.76
N GLU A 183 -24.31 19.19 1.28
CA GLU A 183 -24.53 19.50 -0.14
C GLU A 183 -23.23 19.40 -0.94
N GLY A 184 -22.10 19.82 -0.34
CA GLY A 184 -20.77 19.66 -0.90
C GLY A 184 -20.36 18.19 -1.08
N ASP A 185 -20.83 17.30 -0.21
CA ASP A 185 -20.60 15.84 -0.31
C ASP A 185 -21.39 15.19 -1.46
N LYS A 186 -22.48 15.83 -1.92
CA LYS A 186 -23.21 15.43 -3.13
C LYS A 186 -22.68 16.13 -4.39
N SER A 187 -21.62 16.93 -4.28
CA SER A 187 -21.06 17.67 -5.40
C SER A 187 -20.57 16.73 -6.52
N PRO A 188 -20.73 17.12 -7.80
CA PRO A 188 -20.10 16.44 -8.93
C PRO A 188 -18.59 16.21 -8.75
N GLY A 189 -17.90 17.09 -8.03
CA GLY A 189 -16.47 16.94 -7.72
C GLY A 189 -16.17 15.73 -6.84
N VAL A 190 -17.02 15.44 -5.84
CA VAL A 190 -16.86 14.28 -4.95
C VAL A 190 -17.16 12.98 -5.70
N LEU A 191 -18.18 12.97 -6.56
CA LEU A 191 -18.52 11.83 -7.41
C LEU A 191 -17.40 11.51 -8.42
N LEU A 192 -16.79 12.54 -9.00
CA LEU A 192 -15.66 12.35 -9.92
C LEU A 192 -14.43 11.83 -9.17
N ALA A 193 -14.14 12.37 -7.99
CA ALA A 193 -13.03 11.91 -7.15
C ALA A 193 -13.17 10.43 -6.75
N SER A 194 -14.37 9.98 -6.36
CA SER A 194 -14.61 8.55 -6.06
C SER A 194 -14.47 7.68 -7.32
N GLY A 195 -14.89 8.19 -8.48
CA GLY A 195 -14.63 7.57 -9.78
C GLY A 195 -13.13 7.41 -10.08
N TYR A 196 -12.30 8.40 -9.78
CA TYR A 196 -10.84 8.28 -9.92
C TYR A 196 -10.21 7.27 -8.97
N ILE A 197 -10.72 7.14 -7.74
CA ILE A 197 -10.26 6.10 -6.80
C ILE A 197 -10.55 4.70 -7.39
N ALA A 198 -11.77 4.46 -7.86
CA ALA A 198 -12.16 3.18 -8.46
C ALA A 198 -11.39 2.90 -9.77
N GLY A 199 -11.25 3.91 -10.63
CA GLY A 199 -10.50 3.82 -11.89
C GLY A 199 -9.02 3.52 -11.67
N GLY A 200 -8.40 4.14 -10.67
CA GLY A 200 -7.01 3.87 -10.29
C GLY A 200 -6.80 2.43 -9.82
N ALA A 201 -7.72 1.89 -9.05
CA ALA A 201 -7.68 0.49 -8.62
C ALA A 201 -7.81 -0.48 -9.81
N LEU A 202 -8.73 -0.22 -10.74
CA LEU A 202 -8.91 -1.02 -11.95
C LEU A 202 -7.67 -0.94 -12.86
N ALA A 203 -7.10 0.24 -13.06
CA ALA A 203 -5.88 0.42 -13.83
C ALA A 203 -4.70 -0.36 -13.21
N GLY A 204 -4.59 -0.36 -11.87
CA GLY A 204 -3.59 -1.16 -11.16
C GLY A 204 -3.73 -2.67 -11.41
N ILE A 205 -4.96 -3.18 -11.43
CA ILE A 205 -5.24 -4.59 -11.75
C ILE A 205 -4.83 -4.91 -13.20
N VAL A 206 -5.16 -4.03 -14.15
CA VAL A 206 -4.78 -4.19 -15.56
C VAL A 206 -3.25 -4.21 -15.73
N ILE A 207 -2.54 -3.29 -15.08
CA ILE A 207 -1.07 -3.23 -15.11
C ILE A 207 -0.46 -4.50 -14.50
N ALA A 208 -0.99 -4.98 -13.37
CA ALA A 208 -0.54 -6.23 -12.75
C ALA A 208 -0.74 -7.44 -13.68
N PHE A 209 -1.86 -7.49 -14.42
CA PHE A 209 -2.12 -8.54 -15.40
C PHE A 209 -1.15 -8.47 -16.58
N MET A 210 -0.90 -7.27 -17.13
CA MET A 210 0.07 -7.08 -18.20
C MET A 210 1.49 -7.50 -17.79
N ALA A 211 1.90 -7.20 -16.56
CA ALA A 211 3.20 -7.58 -16.03
C ALA A 211 3.31 -9.08 -15.69
N GLY A 212 2.19 -9.74 -15.35
CA GLY A 212 2.15 -11.14 -14.97
C GLY A 212 2.06 -12.13 -16.14
N VAL A 213 1.55 -11.70 -17.31
CA VAL A 213 1.32 -12.57 -18.47
C VAL A 213 2.55 -12.55 -19.40
N PRO A 214 3.28 -13.68 -19.59
CA PRO A 214 4.53 -13.71 -20.33
C PRO A 214 4.48 -13.18 -21.77
N SER A 215 3.35 -13.35 -22.46
CA SER A 215 3.15 -12.84 -23.82
C SER A 215 3.01 -11.31 -23.88
N LEU A 216 2.56 -10.67 -22.80
CA LEU A 216 2.40 -9.22 -22.70
C LEU A 216 3.66 -8.53 -22.14
N VAL A 217 4.50 -9.27 -21.41
CA VAL A 217 5.78 -8.76 -20.89
C VAL A 217 6.71 -8.30 -22.01
N GLY A 218 6.74 -9.01 -23.15
CA GLY A 218 7.53 -8.60 -24.32
C GLY A 218 7.04 -7.29 -24.93
N PHE A 219 5.72 -7.07 -24.95
CA PHE A 219 5.12 -5.83 -25.42
C PHE A 219 5.42 -4.66 -24.46
N SER A 220 5.26 -4.86 -23.14
CA SER A 220 5.58 -3.82 -22.15
C SER A 220 7.06 -3.44 -22.19
N ALA A 221 7.97 -4.43 -22.32
CA ALA A 221 9.40 -4.17 -22.47
C ALA A 221 9.74 -3.41 -23.77
N GLY A 222 9.02 -3.68 -24.87
CA GLY A 222 9.17 -2.93 -26.12
C GLY A 222 8.75 -1.48 -26.00
N VAL A 223 7.63 -1.20 -25.33
CA VAL A 223 7.14 0.17 -25.05
C VAL A 223 8.10 0.93 -24.14
N GLU A 224 8.64 0.24 -23.12
CA GLU A 224 9.62 0.79 -22.18
C GLU A 224 10.92 1.17 -22.88
N ASN A 225 11.47 0.28 -23.73
CA ASN A 225 12.68 0.57 -24.51
C ASN A 225 12.48 1.72 -25.51
N TRP A 226 11.32 1.78 -26.17
CA TRP A 226 10.98 2.89 -27.07
C TRP A 226 10.90 4.22 -26.30
N SER A 227 10.25 4.20 -25.13
CA SER A 227 10.13 5.39 -24.28
C SER A 227 11.49 5.85 -23.75
N ALA A 228 12.34 4.92 -23.28
CA ALA A 228 13.69 5.23 -22.81
C ALA A 228 14.59 5.81 -23.91
N GLY A 229 14.45 5.36 -25.16
CA GLY A 229 15.27 5.83 -26.27
C GLY A 229 14.84 7.16 -26.88
N ARG A 230 13.57 7.57 -26.72
CA ARG A 230 12.98 8.69 -27.49
C ARG A 230 12.40 9.80 -26.61
N ASN A 231 12.20 9.55 -25.33
CA ASN A 231 11.65 10.52 -24.39
C ASN A 231 12.73 10.99 -23.39
N PRO A 232 13.22 12.24 -23.49
CA PRO A 232 14.22 12.79 -22.57
C PRO A 232 13.68 12.96 -21.13
N PHE A 233 12.37 12.82 -20.92
CA PHE A 233 11.72 12.83 -19.60
C PHE A 233 11.36 11.44 -19.09
N TYR A 234 11.83 10.36 -19.73
CA TYR A 234 11.58 8.99 -19.25
C TYR A 234 12.53 8.58 -18.11
N GLY A 235 13.77 9.10 -18.13
CA GLY A 235 14.80 8.79 -17.13
C GLY A 235 15.61 10.01 -16.72
N GLY A 236 16.21 9.96 -15.52
CA GLY A 236 17.05 11.02 -14.96
C GLY A 236 16.30 11.98 -14.03
N ALA A 237 16.95 13.10 -13.65
CA ALA A 237 16.41 14.07 -12.69
C ALA A 237 15.12 14.78 -13.15
N SER A 238 14.80 14.71 -14.44
CA SER A 238 13.61 15.34 -15.05
C SER A 238 12.44 14.36 -15.20
N ALA A 239 12.58 13.10 -14.80
CA ALA A 239 11.54 12.08 -14.99
C ALA A 239 10.24 12.43 -14.25
N ASP A 240 10.36 13.06 -13.09
CA ASP A 240 9.22 13.47 -12.26
C ASP A 240 8.41 14.63 -12.87
N LEU A 241 8.99 15.42 -13.78
CA LEU A 241 8.27 16.52 -14.42
C LEU A 241 7.16 16.01 -15.34
N LEU A 242 7.40 14.88 -16.03
CA LEU A 242 6.41 14.31 -16.92
C LEU A 242 5.20 13.76 -16.15
N SER A 243 5.42 13.20 -14.95
CA SER A 243 4.33 12.71 -14.09
C SER A 243 3.56 13.84 -13.41
N MET A 244 4.18 15.01 -13.23
CA MET A 244 3.51 16.22 -12.74
C MET A 244 2.42 16.74 -13.69
N VAL A 245 2.59 16.56 -15.01
CA VAL A 245 1.61 17.02 -16.02
C VAL A 245 0.24 16.33 -15.86
N PRO A 246 0.11 15.00 -15.92
CA PRO A 246 -1.19 14.35 -15.74
C PRO A 246 -1.76 14.61 -14.33
N PHE A 247 -0.92 14.72 -13.31
CA PHE A 247 -1.36 15.08 -11.97
C PHE A 247 -1.98 16.50 -11.92
N ALA A 248 -1.33 17.48 -12.54
CA ALA A 248 -1.85 18.84 -12.65
C ALA A 248 -3.15 18.89 -13.46
N VAL A 249 -3.25 18.10 -14.53
CA VAL A 249 -4.49 17.96 -15.32
C VAL A 249 -5.62 17.40 -14.47
N LEU A 250 -5.39 16.36 -13.68
CA LEU A 250 -6.39 15.79 -12.76
C LEU A 250 -6.82 16.81 -11.70
N CYS A 251 -5.87 17.58 -11.14
CA CYS A 251 -6.15 18.66 -10.19
C CYS A 251 -7.03 19.75 -10.82
N ALA A 252 -6.71 20.18 -12.05
CA ALA A 252 -7.48 21.17 -12.78
C ALA A 252 -8.89 20.65 -13.11
N LEU A 253 -9.03 19.40 -13.54
CA LEU A 253 -10.33 18.77 -13.80
C LEU A 253 -11.18 18.71 -12.54
N LEU A 254 -10.62 18.27 -11.40
CA LEU A 254 -11.33 18.27 -10.12
C LEU A 254 -11.80 19.66 -9.72
N TYR A 255 -10.94 20.67 -9.88
CA TYR A 255 -11.29 22.06 -9.57
C TYR A 255 -12.39 22.61 -10.48
N LEU A 256 -12.33 22.35 -11.78
CA LEU A 256 -13.31 22.82 -12.76
C LEU A 256 -14.66 22.11 -12.61
N VAL A 257 -14.65 20.81 -12.34
CA VAL A 257 -15.87 20.02 -12.09
C VAL A 257 -16.49 20.36 -10.74
N GLY A 258 -15.68 20.55 -9.70
CA GLY A 258 -16.15 20.99 -8.38
C GLY A 258 -16.80 22.38 -8.42
N ARG A 259 -16.40 23.24 -9.36
CA ARG A 259 -17.04 24.55 -9.63
C ARG A 259 -18.29 24.46 -10.50
N ASP A 260 -18.76 23.26 -10.83
CA ASP A 260 -19.84 23.01 -11.79
C ASP A 260 -19.60 23.64 -13.17
N LEU A 261 -18.34 23.85 -13.58
CA LEU A 261 -18.04 24.52 -14.85
C LEU A 261 -18.15 23.57 -16.05
N LEU A 262 -17.78 22.30 -15.86
CA LEU A 262 -17.71 21.27 -16.91
C LEU A 262 -18.86 20.27 -16.88
N LEU A 263 -19.37 19.95 -15.69
CA LEU A 263 -20.41 18.92 -15.47
C LEU A 263 -21.61 19.50 -14.72
N ALA A 264 -21.96 20.77 -14.97
CA ALA A 264 -23.21 21.32 -14.47
C ALA A 264 -24.36 20.40 -14.88
N SER A 265 -24.95 19.72 -13.89
CA SER A 265 -26.20 19.02 -14.09
C SER A 265 -27.20 20.04 -14.61
N ARG A 266 -27.64 19.90 -15.87
CA ARG A 266 -28.85 20.55 -16.33
C ARG A 266 -29.95 20.01 -15.40
N ARG A 267 -30.30 20.76 -14.34
CA ARG A 267 -31.57 20.56 -13.65
C ARG A 267 -32.63 20.80 -14.72
N SER A 268 -33.10 19.69 -15.30
CA SER A 268 -34.30 19.65 -16.11
C SER A 268 -35.40 20.31 -15.29
N ALA A 269 -35.92 21.41 -15.83
CA ALA A 269 -37.18 21.98 -15.41
C ALA A 269 -38.24 20.87 -15.55
N ILE A 270 -38.52 20.16 -14.46
CA ILE A 270 -39.74 19.38 -14.31
C ILE A 270 -40.66 20.25 -13.47
N THR A 271 -41.23 21.23 -14.15
CA THR A 271 -42.46 21.89 -13.76
C THR A 271 -43.60 21.00 -14.25
N ARG A 272 -44.24 20.27 -13.33
CA ARG A 272 -45.70 20.09 -13.23
C ARG A 272 -46.01 19.13 -12.09
#